data_AF-A0A2N1QKR5-F1
#
_entry.id   AF-A0A2N1QKR5-F1
#
_cell.length_a   1.000
_cell.length_b   1.000
_cell.length_c   1.000
_cell.angle_alpha   90.00
_cell.angle_beta   90.00
_cell.angle_gamma   90.00
#
_symmetry.space_group_name_H-M   'P 1'
#
loop_
_entity.id
_entity.type
_entity.pdbx_description
1 polymer ?
#
loop_
_entity_poly.entity_id
_entity_poly.type
_entity_poly.pdbx_seq_one_letter_code
_entity_poly.pdbx_strand_id
1 'polypeptide(L)'
;MIGLSKGKRVFFGGVASKFLVPVFLLLFLLSVLLLWRGYENTYKDVYDDRVKAVQDMVDFTWGILDYWNVKVSKGEISREDAQKMAGDVIFMLRYEGDNYIFGYDMENKVSIPFQSHERGKFLDVKDQDGNWVQRDLREIAKTKGKGFYTYNWLNSNTKRVEPKVAYVRYFEPFDWWYGTGVYVEDIKAKALRSTMVQAGILGVSILLICISIALLTRRFITAPLRRVVLLSERAGSGDLTVNRNDFAYSGKDEIGLMADALSSMISNQAKTVRGIVGTVSEVSSAAENLSALSEETEASLEEMEKFLAQVGEMTESGAAAAE
;
A
#
# COMPACT_ATOMS: atom_id res chain seq x y z
N MET A 1 -18.52 38.74 -25.56
CA MET A 1 -17.93 37.44 -25.97
C MET A 1 -17.52 36.69 -24.71
N ILE A 2 -17.86 35.41 -24.66
CA ILE A 2 -17.96 34.56 -23.47
C ILE A 2 -16.58 34.23 -22.90
N GLY A 3 -16.46 34.33 -21.57
CA GLY A 3 -15.26 33.99 -20.82
C GLY A 3 -14.98 32.49 -20.81
N LEU A 4 -13.76 32.12 -21.17
CA LEU A 4 -13.27 30.75 -21.06
C LEU A 4 -12.64 30.54 -19.68
N SER A 5 -13.47 29.95 -18.81
CA SER A 5 -13.17 28.94 -17.80
C SER A 5 -11.68 28.63 -17.57
N LYS A 6 -11.21 29.01 -16.38
CA LYS A 6 -9.91 28.61 -15.80
C LYS A 6 -9.76 27.09 -15.81
N GLY A 7 -8.73 26.64 -16.51
CA GLY A 7 -8.28 25.25 -16.54
C GLY A 7 -8.05 24.67 -15.14
N LYS A 8 -8.56 23.46 -14.95
CA LYS A 8 -8.39 22.56 -13.82
C LYS A 8 -6.93 22.57 -13.32
N ARG A 9 -6.66 23.25 -12.20
CA ARG A 9 -5.44 22.99 -11.43
C ARG A 9 -5.57 21.63 -10.78
N VAL A 10 -4.77 20.73 -11.32
CA VAL A 10 -4.54 19.34 -10.94
C VAL A 10 -4.46 19.18 -9.41
N PHE A 11 -5.05 18.09 -8.93
CA PHE A 11 -5.26 17.64 -7.54
C PHE A 11 -4.01 17.56 -6.65
N PHE A 12 -2.84 18.00 -7.12
CA PHE A 12 -1.53 17.77 -6.50
C PHE A 12 -0.95 18.95 -5.71
N GLY A 13 -1.60 20.12 -5.67
CA GLY A 13 -1.07 21.32 -4.99
C GLY A 13 -1.57 21.62 -3.58
N GLY A 14 -2.51 20.84 -3.04
CA GLY A 14 -3.16 21.13 -1.75
C GLY A 14 -2.32 20.70 -0.54
N VAL A 15 -2.67 21.18 0.65
CA VAL A 15 -2.07 20.71 1.92
C VAL A 15 -2.17 19.18 2.03
N ALA A 16 -3.30 18.61 1.62
CA ALA A 16 -3.54 17.16 1.63
C ALA A 16 -2.52 16.37 0.77
N SER A 17 -2.19 16.81 -0.44
CA SER A 17 -1.26 16.05 -1.31
C SER A 17 0.16 16.03 -0.75
N LYS A 18 0.58 17.08 -0.04
CA LYS A 18 1.91 17.13 0.61
C LYS A 18 2.07 16.08 1.71
N PHE A 19 0.99 15.73 2.42
CA PHE A 19 1.01 14.69 3.45
C PHE A 19 0.71 13.29 2.91
N LEU A 20 -0.20 13.17 1.93
CA LEU A 20 -0.62 11.86 1.41
C LEU A 20 0.44 11.19 0.54
N VAL A 21 1.21 11.94 -0.23
CA VAL A 21 2.22 11.37 -1.15
C VAL A 21 3.30 10.58 -0.40
N PRO A 22 3.97 11.13 0.65
CA PRO A 22 4.93 10.36 1.43
C PRO A 22 4.33 9.11 2.09
N VAL A 23 3.09 9.20 2.59
CA VAL A 23 2.39 8.06 3.21
C VAL A 23 2.13 6.97 2.19
N PHE A 24 1.64 7.31 0.99
CA PHE A 24 1.40 6.33 -0.08
C PHE A 24 2.70 5.73 -0.62
N LEU A 25 3.77 6.52 -0.73
CA LEU A 25 5.10 6.01 -1.08
C LEU A 25 5.61 5.02 -0.04
N LEU A 26 5.45 5.33 1.25
CA LEU A 26 5.89 4.45 2.33
C LEU A 26 5.06 3.15 2.39
N LEU A 27 3.74 3.24 2.18
CA LEU A 27 2.87 2.06 2.05
C LEU A 27 3.25 1.20 0.84
N PHE A 28 3.61 1.82 -0.28
CA PHE A 28 4.07 1.12 -1.47
C PHE A 28 5.43 0.43 -1.24
N LEU A 29 6.40 1.11 -0.63
CA LEU A 29 7.70 0.51 -0.31
C LEU A 29 7.54 -0.66 0.69
N LEU A 30 6.69 -0.49 1.70
CA LEU A 30 6.39 -1.55 2.66
C LEU A 30 5.69 -2.73 1.98
N SER A 31 4.76 -2.49 1.05
CA SER A 31 4.08 -3.57 0.35
C SER A 31 5.03 -4.36 -0.55
N VAL A 32 5.95 -3.69 -1.25
CA VAL A 32 6.99 -4.37 -2.03
C VAL A 32 7.87 -5.25 -1.14
N LEU A 33 8.29 -4.73 0.03
CA LEU A 33 9.09 -5.50 0.98
C LEU A 33 8.33 -6.72 1.53
N LEU A 34 7.05 -6.56 1.87
CA LEU A 34 6.20 -7.64 2.36
C LEU A 34 5.98 -8.71 1.29
N LEU A 35 5.77 -8.32 0.04
CA LEU A 35 5.62 -9.25 -1.08
C LEU A 35 6.93 -9.99 -1.37
N TRP A 36 8.06 -9.31 -1.31
CA TRP A 36 9.38 -9.93 -1.46
C TRP A 36 9.60 -11.01 -0.39
N ARG A 37 9.43 -10.66 0.89
CA ARG A 37 9.53 -11.63 2.00
C ARG A 37 8.49 -12.74 1.89
N GLY A 38 7.26 -12.42 1.50
CA GLY A 38 6.19 -13.39 1.31
C GLY A 38 6.54 -14.42 0.24
N TYR A 39 7.13 -13.97 -0.87
CA TYR A 39 7.64 -14.85 -1.93
C TYR A 39 8.78 -15.75 -1.42
N GLU A 40 9.80 -15.20 -0.78
CA GLU A 40 10.93 -15.99 -0.25
C GLU A 40 10.47 -17.08 0.72
N ASN A 41 9.59 -16.73 1.66
CA ASN A 41 9.03 -17.68 2.62
C ASN A 41 8.19 -18.75 1.92
N THR A 42 7.25 -18.35 1.06
CA THR A 42 6.39 -19.28 0.32
C THR A 42 7.22 -20.22 -0.57
N TYR A 43 8.25 -19.69 -1.24
CA TYR A 43 9.14 -20.50 -2.06
C TYR A 43 9.87 -21.54 -1.21
N LYS A 44 10.42 -21.12 -0.07
CA LYS A 44 11.09 -22.02 0.86
C LYS A 44 10.15 -23.11 1.39
N ASP A 45 8.96 -22.74 1.85
CA ASP A 45 7.98 -23.69 2.39
C ASP A 45 7.56 -24.70 1.33
N VAL A 46 7.23 -24.24 0.11
CA VAL A 46 6.88 -25.13 -1.00
C VAL A 46 8.07 -26.00 -1.40
N TYR A 47 9.29 -25.48 -1.37
CA TYR A 47 10.49 -26.26 -1.68
C TYR A 47 10.70 -27.38 -0.65
N ASP A 48 10.69 -27.05 0.64
CA ASP A 48 10.91 -28.00 1.73
C ASP A 48 9.80 -29.07 1.77
N ASP A 49 8.53 -28.69 1.56
CA ASP A 49 7.40 -29.62 1.46
C ASP A 49 7.57 -30.60 0.29
N ARG A 50 8.00 -30.11 -0.88
CA ARG A 50 8.19 -30.96 -2.07
C ARG A 50 9.38 -31.88 -1.93
N VAL A 51 10.47 -31.38 -1.35
CA VAL A 51 11.66 -32.19 -1.03
C VAL A 51 11.29 -33.33 -0.08
N LYS A 52 10.48 -33.04 0.95
CA LYS A 52 9.98 -34.06 1.88
C LYS A 52 9.03 -35.05 1.18
N ALA A 53 8.12 -34.58 0.33
CA ALA A 53 7.21 -35.45 -0.41
C ALA A 53 7.97 -36.46 -1.31
N VAL A 54 9.07 -36.03 -1.94
CA VAL A 54 9.95 -36.91 -2.71
C VAL A 54 10.60 -37.97 -1.79
N GLN A 55 11.09 -37.58 -0.61
CA GLN A 55 11.66 -38.54 0.35
C GLN A 55 10.62 -39.56 0.82
N ASP A 56 9.45 -39.10 1.25
CA ASP A 56 8.36 -39.94 1.74
C ASP A 56 7.92 -40.94 0.66
N MET A 57 7.89 -40.53 -0.61
CA MET A 57 7.53 -41.40 -1.73
C MET A 57 8.60 -42.47 -2.02
N VAL A 58 9.89 -42.14 -1.86
CA VAL A 58 10.97 -43.13 -1.94
C VAL A 58 10.89 -44.12 -0.78
N ASP A 59 10.62 -43.65 0.44
CA ASP A 59 10.49 -44.51 1.60
C ASP A 59 9.22 -45.39 1.54
N PHE A 60 8.14 -44.89 0.95
CA PHE A 60 6.96 -45.71 0.61
C PHE A 60 7.29 -46.81 -0.40
N THR A 61 8.06 -46.46 -1.44
CA THR A 61 8.51 -47.43 -2.45
C THR A 61 9.41 -48.51 -1.84
N TRP A 62 10.23 -48.17 -0.84
CA TRP A 62 11.00 -49.15 -0.08
C TRP A 62 10.11 -50.22 0.55
N GLY A 63 8.96 -49.84 1.13
CA GLY A 63 8.02 -50.80 1.72
C GLY A 63 7.42 -51.78 0.71
N ILE A 64 7.17 -51.31 -0.52
CA ILE A 64 6.73 -52.18 -1.63
C ILE A 64 7.82 -53.19 -1.98
N LEU A 65 9.06 -52.72 -2.13
CA LEU A 65 10.21 -53.58 -2.44
C LEU A 65 10.47 -54.60 -1.31
N ASP A 66 10.37 -54.17 -0.06
CA ASP A 66 10.58 -55.02 1.11
C ASP A 66 9.52 -56.11 1.24
N TYR A 67 8.25 -55.79 0.98
CA TYR A 67 7.16 -56.79 0.93
C TYR A 67 7.50 -57.95 -0.02
N TRP A 68 7.96 -57.63 -1.24
CA TRP A 68 8.36 -58.64 -2.22
C TRP A 68 9.63 -59.38 -1.82
N ASN A 69 10.60 -58.69 -1.22
CA ASN A 69 11.81 -59.32 -0.67
C ASN A 69 11.49 -60.34 0.43
N VAL A 70 10.54 -60.04 1.35
CA VAL A 70 10.10 -60.98 2.39
C VAL A 70 9.47 -62.25 1.79
N LYS A 71 8.78 -62.13 0.65
CA LYS A 71 8.23 -63.30 -0.06
C LYS A 71 9.35 -64.16 -0.66
N VAL A 72 10.39 -63.53 -1.20
CA VAL A 72 11.59 -64.22 -1.71
C VAL A 72 12.33 -64.92 -0.57
N SER A 73 12.53 -64.26 0.57
CA SER A 73 13.27 -64.84 1.70
C SER A 73 12.58 -66.06 2.33
N LYS A 74 11.25 -66.17 2.15
CA LYS A 74 10.45 -67.34 2.56
C LYS A 74 10.39 -68.46 1.52
N GLY A 75 10.97 -68.25 0.33
CA GLY A 75 10.88 -69.17 -0.80
C GLY A 75 9.49 -69.26 -1.43
N GLU A 76 8.60 -68.30 -1.17
CA GLU A 76 7.24 -68.29 -1.72
C GLU A 76 7.21 -67.88 -3.20
N ILE A 77 8.23 -67.14 -3.66
CA ILE A 77 8.35 -66.63 -5.02
C ILE A 77 9.84 -66.53 -5.41
N SER A 78 10.13 -66.67 -6.71
CA SER A 78 11.49 -66.43 -7.22
C SER A 78 11.87 -64.95 -7.11
N ARG A 79 13.17 -64.65 -7.00
CA ARG A 79 13.67 -63.26 -6.99
C ARG A 79 13.26 -62.51 -8.27
N GLU A 80 13.31 -63.17 -9.42
CA GLU A 80 12.98 -62.58 -10.71
C GLU A 80 11.49 -62.22 -10.80
N ASP A 81 10.60 -63.11 -10.36
CA ASP A 81 9.16 -62.85 -10.36
C ASP A 81 8.82 -61.73 -9.35
N ALA A 82 9.45 -61.72 -8.18
CA ALA A 82 9.28 -60.67 -7.18
C ALA A 82 9.72 -59.29 -7.70
N GLN A 83 10.88 -59.24 -8.37
CA GLN A 83 11.36 -58.03 -9.03
C GLN A 83 10.38 -57.53 -10.10
N LYS A 84 9.87 -58.43 -10.96
CA LYS A 84 8.88 -58.09 -11.98
C LYS A 84 7.59 -57.54 -11.37
N MET A 85 7.03 -58.22 -10.36
CA MET A 85 5.81 -57.79 -9.68
C MET A 85 5.98 -56.46 -8.95
N ALA A 86 7.10 -56.24 -8.26
CA ALA A 86 7.42 -54.97 -7.64
C ALA A 86 7.53 -53.85 -8.69
N GLY A 87 8.22 -54.11 -9.81
CA GLY A 87 8.38 -53.17 -10.91
C GLY A 87 7.06 -52.77 -11.57
N ASP A 88 6.13 -53.71 -11.75
CA ASP A 88 4.79 -53.44 -12.30
C ASP A 88 3.96 -52.55 -11.35
N VAL A 89 4.01 -52.78 -10.04
CA VAL A 89 3.34 -51.91 -9.06
C VAL A 89 3.95 -50.51 -9.11
N ILE A 90 5.28 -50.40 -9.06
CA ILE A 90 6.00 -49.13 -9.13
C ILE A 90 5.70 -48.40 -10.46
N PHE A 91 5.48 -49.13 -11.56
CA PHE A 91 5.10 -48.55 -12.86
C PHE A 91 3.82 -47.74 -12.78
N MET A 92 2.85 -48.25 -12.03
CA MET A 92 1.52 -47.66 -11.93
C MET A 92 1.48 -46.50 -10.94
N LEU A 93 2.49 -46.36 -10.06
CA LEU A 93 2.53 -45.28 -9.09
C LEU A 93 2.71 -43.93 -9.79
N ARG A 94 1.69 -43.08 -9.65
CA ARG A 94 1.74 -41.66 -9.97
C ARG A 94 1.34 -40.86 -8.75
N TYR A 95 1.98 -39.71 -8.55
CA TYR A 95 1.69 -38.84 -7.42
C TYR A 95 1.86 -37.38 -7.82
N GLU A 96 1.14 -36.49 -7.14
CA GLU A 96 1.18 -35.04 -7.41
C GLU A 96 1.06 -34.68 -8.92
N GLY A 97 0.18 -35.36 -9.63
CA GLY A 97 0.07 -35.31 -11.09
C GLY A 97 0.77 -36.50 -11.72
N ASP A 98 1.71 -36.24 -12.62
CA ASP A 98 2.40 -37.26 -13.42
C ASP A 98 3.79 -37.62 -12.90
N ASN A 99 4.12 -37.27 -11.64
CA ASN A 99 5.41 -37.69 -11.07
C ASN A 99 5.45 -39.20 -10.91
N TYR A 100 6.63 -39.77 -11.12
CA TYR A 100 6.84 -41.21 -11.22
C TYR A 100 8.13 -41.62 -10.54
N ILE A 101 8.19 -42.87 -10.08
CA ILE A 101 9.43 -43.48 -9.61
C ILE A 101 10.26 -43.93 -10.82
N PHE A 102 11.54 -43.62 -10.80
CA PHE A 102 12.54 -44.18 -11.70
C PHE A 102 13.56 -44.98 -10.90
N GLY A 103 14.20 -45.96 -11.53
CA GLY A 103 15.28 -46.69 -10.89
C GLY A 103 15.99 -47.61 -11.86
N TYR A 104 17.14 -48.11 -11.44
CA TYR A 104 17.91 -49.07 -12.20
C TYR A 104 18.60 -50.08 -11.29
N ASP A 105 19.09 -51.19 -11.85
CA ASP A 105 20.11 -51.98 -11.17
C ASP A 105 21.43 -51.19 -11.01
N MET A 106 22.35 -51.71 -10.19
CA MET A 106 23.65 -51.06 -9.95
C MET A 106 24.58 -51.05 -11.17
N GLU A 107 24.26 -51.78 -12.24
CA GLU A 107 24.98 -51.71 -13.51
C GLU A 107 24.35 -50.69 -14.49
N ASN A 108 23.25 -50.03 -14.09
CA ASN A 108 22.40 -49.17 -14.92
C ASN A 108 21.83 -49.87 -16.18
N LYS A 109 21.54 -51.18 -16.10
CA LYS A 109 21.07 -52.01 -17.22
C LYS A 109 19.56 -52.29 -17.21
N VAL A 110 18.97 -52.54 -16.06
CA VAL A 110 17.52 -52.83 -15.92
C VAL A 110 16.80 -51.64 -15.32
N SER A 111 15.85 -51.04 -16.04
CA SER A 111 15.04 -49.92 -15.55
C SER A 111 13.83 -50.38 -14.73
N ILE A 112 13.60 -49.69 -13.61
CA ILE A 112 12.35 -49.70 -12.85
C ILE A 112 11.61 -48.42 -13.23
N PRO A 113 10.36 -48.50 -13.69
CA PRO A 113 9.55 -49.70 -13.84
C PRO A 113 9.76 -50.52 -15.14
N PHE A 114 9.42 -51.82 -15.06
CA PHE A 114 9.78 -52.90 -16.00
C PHE A 114 9.18 -52.84 -17.43
N GLN A 115 8.27 -51.90 -17.72
CA GLN A 115 7.51 -51.84 -18.99
C GLN A 115 7.90 -50.71 -19.94
N SER A 116 8.91 -49.90 -19.63
CA SER A 116 9.38 -48.94 -20.62
C SER A 116 10.05 -49.68 -21.78
N HIS A 117 9.81 -49.23 -23.01
CA HIS A 117 10.54 -49.56 -24.25
C HIS A 117 12.07 -49.31 -24.16
N GLU A 118 12.57 -49.02 -22.97
CA GLU A 118 13.96 -48.75 -22.61
C GLU A 118 14.58 -49.85 -21.71
N ARG A 119 13.84 -50.92 -21.36
CA ARG A 119 14.42 -52.09 -20.68
C ARG A 119 15.64 -52.61 -21.46
N GLY A 120 16.82 -52.63 -20.83
CA GLY A 120 18.08 -53.07 -21.45
C GLY A 120 18.81 -52.00 -22.27
N LYS A 121 18.25 -50.79 -22.44
CA LYS A 121 18.98 -49.65 -23.01
C LYS A 121 19.73 -48.95 -21.90
N PHE A 122 21.04 -49.10 -21.92
CA PHE A 122 21.99 -48.39 -21.06
C PHE A 122 21.70 -46.88 -21.10
N LEU A 123 21.47 -46.24 -19.95
CA LEU A 123 21.29 -44.79 -19.86
C LEU A 123 22.46 -44.16 -19.14
N ASP A 124 23.60 -44.17 -19.83
CA ASP A 124 24.64 -43.17 -19.62
C ASP A 124 24.24 -41.92 -20.40
N VAL A 125 23.26 -41.18 -19.88
CA VAL A 125 22.80 -39.93 -20.51
C VAL A 125 23.55 -38.78 -19.86
N LYS A 126 24.13 -37.94 -20.72
CA LYS A 126 24.60 -36.63 -20.29
C LYS A 126 23.46 -35.64 -20.30
N ASP A 127 23.37 -34.81 -19.28
CA ASP A 127 22.55 -33.60 -19.38
C ASP A 127 23.17 -32.61 -20.39
N GLN A 128 22.49 -31.47 -20.59
CA GLN A 128 22.96 -30.41 -21.50
C GLN A 128 24.30 -29.79 -21.09
N ASP A 129 24.68 -29.94 -19.82
CA ASP A 129 25.93 -29.43 -19.24
C ASP A 129 27.06 -30.48 -19.28
N GLY A 130 26.77 -31.69 -19.75
CA GLY A 130 27.73 -32.77 -19.91
C GLY A 130 27.87 -33.70 -18.69
N ASN A 131 27.04 -33.54 -17.65
CA ASN A 131 27.07 -34.35 -16.43
C ASN A 131 26.38 -35.70 -16.63
N TRP A 132 26.94 -36.76 -16.05
CA TRP A 132 26.39 -38.11 -16.14
C TRP A 132 25.33 -38.35 -15.06
N VAL A 133 24.11 -37.88 -15.32
CA VAL A 133 23.00 -37.86 -14.35
C VAL A 133 22.79 -39.21 -13.64
N GLN A 134 22.63 -40.29 -14.39
CA GLN A 134 22.37 -41.62 -13.81
C GLN A 134 23.58 -42.17 -13.06
N ARG A 135 24.81 -41.82 -13.46
CA ARG A 135 26.03 -42.25 -12.76
C ARG A 135 26.14 -41.57 -11.41
N ASP A 136 25.88 -40.26 -11.37
CA ASP A 136 25.97 -39.47 -10.13
C ASP A 136 24.88 -39.90 -9.13
N LEU A 137 23.65 -40.12 -9.61
CA LEU A 137 22.54 -40.64 -8.79
C LEU A 137 22.87 -42.03 -8.22
N ARG A 138 23.35 -42.96 -9.07
CA ARG A 138 23.77 -44.28 -8.63
C ARG A 138 24.92 -44.19 -7.61
N GLU A 139 25.89 -43.32 -7.83
CA GLU A 139 27.04 -43.18 -6.92
C GLU A 139 26.60 -42.71 -5.53
N ILE A 140 25.64 -41.79 -5.45
CA ILE A 140 25.03 -41.38 -4.18
C ILE A 140 24.34 -42.56 -3.50
N ALA A 141 23.54 -43.32 -4.24
CA ALA A 141 22.86 -44.50 -3.71
C ALA A 141 23.87 -45.55 -3.20
N LYS A 142 24.94 -45.79 -3.97
CA LYS A 142 26.00 -46.76 -3.65
C LYS A 142 26.80 -46.38 -2.41
N THR A 143 27.24 -45.14 -2.33
CA THR A 143 28.22 -44.69 -1.32
C THR A 143 27.55 -44.24 -0.02
N LYS A 144 26.36 -43.62 -0.12
CA LYS A 144 25.65 -43.06 1.03
C LYS A 144 24.37 -43.82 1.39
N GLY A 145 23.97 -44.80 0.58
CA GLY A 145 22.70 -45.52 0.73
C GLY A 145 21.49 -44.72 0.25
N LYS A 146 21.46 -43.41 0.50
CA LYS A 146 20.41 -42.48 0.05
C LYS A 146 20.90 -41.04 -0.01
N GLY A 147 20.25 -40.19 -0.79
CA GLY A 147 20.59 -38.77 -0.82
C GLY A 147 19.92 -37.97 -1.94
N PHE A 148 20.13 -36.66 -1.89
CA PHE A 148 19.62 -35.73 -2.90
C PHE A 148 20.64 -35.45 -3.99
N TYR A 149 20.13 -35.20 -5.20
CA TYR A 149 20.91 -34.71 -6.33
C TYR A 149 20.06 -33.76 -7.17
N THR A 150 20.65 -32.65 -7.62
CA THR A 150 19.99 -31.70 -8.51
C THR A 150 20.65 -31.74 -9.86
N TYR A 151 19.85 -31.90 -10.92
CA TYR A 151 20.32 -32.02 -12.29
C TYR A 151 19.31 -31.45 -13.27
N ASN A 152 19.74 -31.14 -14.48
CA ASN A 152 18.86 -30.66 -15.54
C ASN A 152 18.24 -31.84 -16.30
N TRP A 153 16.91 -31.86 -16.42
CA TRP A 153 16.20 -32.95 -17.10
C TRP A 153 15.03 -32.46 -17.93
N LEU A 154 14.71 -33.19 -19.00
CA LEU A 154 13.56 -32.88 -19.84
C LEU A 154 12.26 -33.09 -19.06
N ASN A 155 11.56 -32.00 -18.76
CA ASN A 155 10.23 -32.03 -18.18
C ASN A 155 9.22 -32.47 -19.25
N SER A 156 8.53 -33.58 -19.00
CA SER A 156 7.55 -34.15 -19.92
C SER A 156 6.35 -33.24 -20.15
N ASN A 157 6.04 -32.36 -19.20
CA ASN A 157 4.89 -31.47 -19.24
C ASN A 157 5.21 -30.18 -20.00
N THR A 158 6.37 -29.56 -19.73
CA THR A 158 6.77 -28.29 -20.36
C THR A 158 7.56 -28.49 -21.65
N LYS A 159 8.07 -29.71 -21.90
CA LYS A 159 8.99 -30.05 -23.01
C LYS A 159 10.29 -29.25 -22.98
N ARG A 160 10.67 -28.71 -21.83
CA ARG A 160 11.93 -27.97 -21.62
C ARG A 160 12.84 -28.73 -20.68
N VAL A 161 14.14 -28.50 -20.85
CA VAL A 161 15.13 -28.95 -19.86
C VAL A 161 15.12 -27.98 -18.69
N GLU A 162 14.81 -28.49 -17.51
CA GLU A 162 14.60 -27.71 -16.30
C GLU A 162 15.33 -28.38 -15.11
N PRO A 163 15.79 -27.61 -14.12
CA PRO A 163 16.41 -28.18 -12.93
C PRO A 163 15.42 -29.07 -12.17
N LYS A 164 15.85 -30.28 -11.82
CA LYS A 164 15.09 -31.29 -11.10
C LYS A 164 15.85 -31.66 -9.83
N VAL A 165 15.18 -31.61 -8.69
CA VAL A 165 15.71 -32.11 -7.42
C VAL A 165 15.19 -33.52 -7.22
N ALA A 166 16.08 -34.50 -7.18
CA ALA A 166 15.75 -35.89 -6.95
C ALA A 166 16.28 -36.39 -5.62
N TYR A 167 15.58 -37.35 -5.04
CA TYR A 167 16.05 -38.16 -3.92
C TYR A 167 16.12 -39.60 -4.37
N VAL A 168 17.25 -40.25 -4.07
CA VAL A 168 17.51 -41.65 -4.44
C VAL A 168 17.85 -42.48 -3.22
N ARG A 169 17.59 -43.78 -3.33
CA ARG A 169 17.87 -44.78 -2.31
C ARG A 169 18.31 -46.09 -2.96
N TYR A 170 19.23 -46.78 -2.29
CA TYR A 170 19.67 -48.13 -2.63
C TYR A 170 18.85 -49.18 -1.87
N PHE A 171 18.50 -50.25 -2.56
CA PHE A 171 17.82 -51.43 -2.04
C PHE A 171 18.66 -52.67 -2.35
N GLU A 172 19.48 -53.04 -1.37
CA GLU A 172 20.44 -54.14 -1.43
C GLU A 172 19.85 -55.48 -1.88
N PRO A 173 18.67 -55.94 -1.40
CA PRO A 173 18.21 -57.29 -1.73
C PRO A 173 17.96 -57.53 -3.23
N PHE A 174 17.55 -56.49 -3.96
CA PHE A 174 17.38 -56.56 -5.41
C PHE A 174 18.56 -55.97 -6.18
N ASP A 175 19.55 -55.41 -5.50
CA ASP A 175 20.68 -54.67 -6.07
C ASP A 175 20.22 -53.50 -6.97
N TRP A 176 19.24 -52.75 -6.47
CA TRP A 176 18.57 -51.67 -7.20
C TRP A 176 18.79 -50.33 -6.53
N TRP A 177 18.98 -49.28 -7.31
CA TRP A 177 18.78 -47.92 -6.87
C TRP A 177 17.55 -47.33 -7.54
N TYR A 178 16.81 -46.52 -6.81
CA TYR A 178 15.60 -45.89 -7.33
C TYR A 178 15.40 -44.55 -6.64
N GLY A 179 14.54 -43.74 -7.22
CA GLY A 179 14.24 -42.44 -6.72
C GLY A 179 13.07 -41.81 -7.42
N THR A 180 12.78 -40.60 -7.00
CA THR A 180 11.87 -39.71 -7.70
C THR A 180 12.40 -38.30 -7.58
N GLY A 181 11.77 -37.35 -8.27
CA GLY A 181 12.16 -35.96 -8.17
C GLY A 181 11.11 -35.01 -8.71
N VAL A 182 11.25 -33.75 -8.32
CA VAL A 182 10.36 -32.65 -8.67
C VAL A 182 11.14 -31.58 -9.41
N TYR A 183 10.50 -30.92 -10.37
CA TYR A 183 11.12 -29.81 -11.10
C TYR A 183 11.07 -28.53 -10.26
N VAL A 184 12.20 -27.81 -10.21
CA VAL A 184 12.32 -26.54 -9.49
C VAL A 184 11.39 -25.48 -10.08
N GLU A 185 11.14 -25.53 -11.40
CA GLU A 185 10.20 -24.61 -12.05
C GLU A 185 8.75 -24.85 -11.59
N ASP A 186 8.34 -26.08 -11.28
CA ASP A 186 7.01 -26.34 -10.71
C ASP A 186 6.88 -25.77 -9.29
N ILE A 187 7.96 -25.84 -8.51
CA ILE A 187 8.05 -25.23 -7.17
C ILE A 187 7.90 -23.71 -7.29
N LYS A 188 8.69 -23.07 -8.19
CA LYS A 188 8.61 -21.62 -8.46
C LYS A 188 7.23 -21.21 -8.93
N ALA A 189 6.64 -21.94 -9.87
CA ALA A 189 5.31 -21.63 -10.41
C ALA A 189 4.23 -21.70 -9.33
N LYS A 190 4.28 -22.70 -8.46
CA LYS A 190 3.35 -22.83 -7.32
C LYS A 190 3.54 -21.70 -6.30
N ALA A 191 4.79 -21.37 -5.97
CA ALA A 191 5.10 -20.24 -5.09
C ALA A 191 4.60 -18.91 -5.68
N LEU A 192 4.89 -18.63 -6.95
CA LEU A 192 4.44 -17.43 -7.66
C LEU A 192 2.92 -17.32 -7.68
N ARG A 193 2.19 -18.40 -7.97
CA ARG A 193 0.72 -18.39 -7.97
C ARG A 193 0.16 -18.03 -6.59
N SER A 194 0.73 -18.61 -5.53
CA SER A 194 0.34 -18.27 -4.15
C SER A 194 0.63 -16.81 -3.83
N THR A 195 1.83 -16.32 -4.17
CA THR A 195 2.22 -14.91 -3.97
C THR A 195 1.34 -13.95 -4.77
N MET A 196 0.92 -14.29 -5.99
CA MET A 196 0.01 -13.45 -6.78
C MET A 196 -1.37 -13.27 -6.12
N VAL A 197 -1.91 -14.34 -5.51
CA VAL A 197 -3.17 -14.25 -4.76
C VAL A 197 -3.00 -13.35 -3.54
N GLN A 198 -1.91 -13.53 -2.78
CA GLN A 198 -1.59 -12.67 -1.64
C GLN A 198 -1.38 -11.21 -2.06
N ALA A 199 -0.72 -10.97 -3.19
CA ALA A 199 -0.53 -9.64 -3.77
C ALA A 199 -1.85 -8.99 -4.18
N GLY A 200 -2.78 -9.76 -4.75
CA GLY A 200 -4.12 -9.28 -5.06
C GLY A 200 -4.87 -8.82 -3.81
N ILE A 201 -4.86 -9.63 -2.76
CA ILE A 201 -5.51 -9.31 -1.47
C ILE A 201 -4.87 -8.05 -0.86
N LEU A 202 -3.55 -8.02 -0.75
CA LEU A 202 -2.81 -6.88 -0.20
C LEU A 202 -3.05 -5.60 -1.01
N GLY A 203 -3.07 -5.69 -2.33
CA GLY A 203 -3.34 -4.57 -3.23
C GLY A 203 -4.73 -3.99 -3.03
N VAL A 204 -5.76 -4.85 -2.92
CA VAL A 204 -7.13 -4.41 -2.61
C VAL A 204 -7.21 -3.77 -1.24
N SER A 205 -6.57 -4.35 -0.21
CA SER A 205 -6.54 -3.77 1.13
C SER A 205 -5.89 -2.38 1.16
N ILE A 206 -4.73 -2.23 0.50
CA ILE A 206 -4.04 -0.93 0.41
C ILE A 206 -4.91 0.08 -0.34
N LEU A 207 -5.55 -0.32 -1.44
CA LEU A 207 -6.43 0.57 -2.20
C LEU A 207 -7.58 1.09 -1.32
N LEU A 208 -8.23 0.21 -0.56
CA LEU A 208 -9.30 0.59 0.38
C LEU A 208 -8.79 1.54 1.47
N ILE A 209 -7.61 1.29 2.01
CA ILE A 209 -6.97 2.17 3.00
C ILE A 209 -6.68 3.55 2.39
N CYS A 210 -6.10 3.60 1.18
CA CYS A 210 -5.80 4.86 0.48
C CYS A 210 -7.07 5.68 0.20
N ILE A 211 -8.14 5.03 -0.27
CA ILE A 211 -9.44 5.68 -0.48
C ILE A 211 -9.99 6.21 0.84
N SER A 212 -9.96 5.40 1.90
CA SER A 212 -10.45 5.79 3.22
C SER A 212 -9.70 7.00 3.77
N ILE A 213 -8.36 6.97 3.74
CA ILE A 213 -7.53 8.09 4.18
C ILE A 213 -7.84 9.35 3.35
N ALA A 214 -7.94 9.25 2.03
CA ALA A 214 -8.26 10.39 1.17
C ALA A 214 -9.63 11.02 1.50
N LEU A 215 -10.65 10.19 1.75
CA LEU A 215 -11.99 10.65 2.14
C LEU A 215 -11.97 11.32 3.52
N LEU A 216 -11.25 10.75 4.49
CA LEU A 216 -11.10 11.32 5.83
C LEU A 216 -10.35 12.66 5.79
N THR A 217 -9.20 12.74 5.11
CA THR A 217 -8.44 13.99 4.94
C THR A 217 -9.28 15.06 4.25
N ARG A 218 -10.10 14.70 3.26
CA ARG A 218 -11.05 15.64 2.65
C ARG A 218 -12.07 16.15 3.65
N ARG A 219 -12.70 15.26 4.42
CA ARG A 219 -13.81 15.55 5.33
C ARG A 219 -13.39 16.33 6.58
N PHE A 220 -12.22 16.02 7.14
CA PHE A 220 -11.76 16.54 8.42
C PHE A 220 -10.72 17.66 8.30
N ILE A 221 -9.96 17.73 7.19
CA ILE A 221 -8.89 18.73 7.04
C ILE A 221 -9.19 19.69 5.90
N THR A 222 -9.33 19.17 4.68
CA THR A 222 -9.37 20.01 3.47
C THR A 222 -10.63 20.87 3.42
N ALA A 223 -11.80 20.30 3.69
CA ALA A 223 -13.06 21.03 3.64
C ALA A 223 -13.17 22.11 4.73
N PRO A 224 -12.88 21.83 6.01
CA PRO A 224 -12.85 22.87 7.05
C PRO A 224 -11.83 23.99 6.78
N LEU A 225 -10.58 23.66 6.41
CA LEU A 225 -9.58 24.68 6.07
C LEU A 225 -10.02 25.58 4.92
N ARG A 226 -10.65 25.01 3.88
CA ARG A 226 -11.16 25.81 2.76
C ARG A 226 -12.26 26.78 3.19
N ARG A 227 -13.11 26.40 4.16
CA ARG A 227 -14.12 27.31 4.72
C ARG A 227 -13.47 28.43 5.51
N VAL A 228 -12.46 28.13 6.32
CA VAL A 228 -11.73 29.16 7.06
C VAL A 228 -11.14 30.19 6.09
N VAL A 229 -10.43 29.75 5.06
CA VAL A 229 -9.87 30.64 4.02
C VAL A 229 -10.95 31.48 3.34
N LEU A 230 -12.07 30.88 2.93
CA LEU A 230 -13.16 31.58 2.27
C LEU A 230 -13.78 32.67 3.17
N LEU A 231 -14.00 32.38 4.45
CA LEU A 231 -14.58 33.32 5.40
C LEU A 231 -13.59 34.43 5.79
N SER A 232 -12.28 34.12 5.85
CA SER A 232 -11.23 35.13 5.98
C SER A 232 -11.22 36.11 4.81
N GLU A 233 -11.33 35.62 3.57
CA GLU A 233 -11.40 36.48 2.37
C GLU A 233 -12.62 37.38 2.40
N ARG A 234 -13.79 36.87 2.81
CA ARG A 234 -15.00 37.68 2.99
C ARG A 234 -14.81 38.79 4.03
N ALA A 235 -14.29 38.45 5.20
CA ALA A 235 -14.00 39.45 6.22
C ALA A 235 -12.98 40.49 5.74
N GLY A 236 -11.93 40.05 5.04
CA GLY A 236 -10.94 40.95 4.42
C GLY A 236 -11.51 41.88 3.37
N SER A 237 -12.63 41.52 2.72
CA SER A 237 -13.38 42.39 1.81
C SER A 237 -14.33 43.37 2.50
N GLY A 238 -14.36 43.40 3.84
CA GLY A 238 -15.19 44.32 4.63
C GLY A 238 -16.50 43.72 5.17
N ASP A 239 -16.78 42.44 4.89
CA ASP A 239 -17.94 41.73 5.47
C ASP A 239 -17.65 41.31 6.92
N LEU A 240 -17.95 42.20 7.87
CA LEU A 240 -17.74 41.98 9.30
C LEU A 240 -18.95 41.30 9.99
N THR A 241 -19.84 40.67 9.22
CA THR A 241 -21.01 39.95 9.76
C THR A 241 -20.76 38.46 10.02
N VAL A 242 -19.55 37.97 9.66
CA VAL A 242 -19.14 36.57 9.82
C VAL A 242 -19.01 36.21 11.30
N ASN A 243 -19.64 35.10 11.67
CA ASN A 243 -19.72 34.58 13.03
C ASN A 243 -19.10 33.18 13.14
N ARG A 244 -18.84 32.73 14.38
CA ARG A 244 -18.22 31.43 14.65
C ARG A 244 -19.01 30.24 14.07
N ASN A 245 -20.33 30.34 14.01
CA ASN A 245 -21.19 29.29 13.48
C ASN A 245 -21.07 29.14 11.95
N ASP A 246 -20.66 30.19 11.22
CA ASP A 246 -20.56 30.18 9.75
C ASP A 246 -19.42 29.29 9.25
N PHE A 247 -18.39 29.08 10.08
CA PHE A 247 -17.31 28.13 9.81
C PHE A 247 -17.84 26.68 9.72
N ALA A 248 -18.99 26.41 10.36
CA ALA A 248 -19.70 25.13 10.34
C ALA A 248 -18.76 23.94 10.59
N TYR A 249 -17.85 24.14 11.54
CA TYR A 249 -16.85 23.19 12.02
C TYR A 249 -16.78 23.27 13.55
N SER A 250 -17.03 22.14 14.22
CA SER A 250 -17.09 22.02 15.69
C SER A 250 -15.92 21.24 16.28
N GLY A 251 -14.88 20.97 15.49
CA GLY A 251 -13.66 20.33 15.99
C GLY A 251 -12.98 21.20 17.06
N LYS A 252 -12.33 20.53 18.01
CA LYS A 252 -11.53 21.17 19.08
C LYS A 252 -10.02 21.14 18.76
N ASP A 253 -9.69 20.96 17.49
CA ASP A 253 -8.32 20.93 16.98
C ASP A 253 -7.85 22.33 16.57
N GLU A 254 -6.68 22.40 15.93
CA GLU A 254 -6.08 23.64 15.46
C GLU A 254 -6.98 24.40 14.47
N ILE A 255 -7.81 23.70 13.69
CA ILE A 255 -8.77 24.34 12.78
C ILE A 255 -9.92 24.98 13.58
N GLY A 256 -10.38 24.30 14.63
CA GLY A 256 -11.35 24.86 15.57
C GLY A 256 -10.85 26.13 16.25
N LEU A 257 -9.63 26.08 16.79
CA LEU A 257 -8.97 27.22 17.43
C LEU A 257 -8.77 28.39 16.45
N MET A 258 -8.41 28.10 15.20
CA MET A 258 -8.27 29.11 14.16
C MET A 258 -9.62 29.78 13.83
N ALA A 259 -10.71 29.01 13.77
CA ALA A 259 -12.05 29.54 13.56
C ALA A 259 -12.52 30.41 14.74
N ASP A 260 -12.22 30.02 15.98
CA ASP A 260 -12.51 30.82 17.19
C ASP A 260 -11.76 32.15 17.16
N ALA A 261 -10.43 32.10 16.98
CA ALA A 261 -9.59 33.30 16.96
C ALA A 261 -10.00 34.27 15.85
N LEU A 262 -10.27 33.76 14.65
CA LEU A 262 -10.70 34.58 13.52
C LEU A 262 -12.07 35.21 13.76
N SER A 263 -13.03 34.47 14.33
CA SER A 263 -14.34 35.03 14.69
C SER A 263 -14.22 36.15 15.73
N SER A 264 -13.36 35.99 16.74
CA SER A 264 -13.11 37.04 17.74
C SER A 264 -12.49 38.28 17.11
N MET A 265 -11.54 38.12 16.19
CA MET A 265 -10.92 39.23 15.46
C MET A 265 -11.96 40.01 14.64
N ILE A 266 -12.80 39.32 13.86
CA ILE A 266 -13.86 39.94 13.04
C ILE A 266 -14.85 40.69 13.93
N SER A 267 -15.26 40.09 15.05
CA SER A 267 -16.17 40.73 16.02
C SER A 267 -15.58 42.02 16.60
N ASN A 268 -14.29 42.01 16.95
CA ASN A 268 -13.60 43.19 17.45
C ASN A 268 -13.47 44.28 16.37
N GLN A 269 -13.13 43.91 15.14
CA GLN A 269 -13.13 44.86 14.00
C GLN A 269 -14.51 45.48 13.80
N ALA A 270 -15.59 44.69 13.85
CA ALA A 270 -16.96 45.18 13.74
C ALA A 270 -17.31 46.18 14.85
N LYS A 271 -16.87 45.92 16.10
CA LYS A 271 -17.04 46.85 17.22
C LYS A 271 -16.28 48.14 17.00
N THR A 272 -15.02 48.07 16.55
CA THR A 272 -14.22 49.27 16.24
C THR A 272 -14.85 50.11 15.14
N VAL A 273 -15.30 49.51 14.03
CA VAL A 273 -15.97 50.23 12.95
C VAL A 273 -17.27 50.88 13.43
N ARG A 274 -18.09 50.18 14.22
CA ARG A 274 -19.30 50.78 14.83
C ARG A 274 -18.97 51.93 15.78
N GLY A 275 -17.91 51.81 16.57
CA GLY A 275 -17.42 52.88 17.43
C GLY A 275 -17.02 54.12 16.63
N ILE A 276 -16.28 53.93 15.53
CA ILE A 276 -15.91 55.02 14.62
C ILE A 276 -17.15 55.72 14.07
N VAL A 277 -18.13 54.96 13.57
CA VAL A 277 -19.39 55.54 13.05
C VAL A 277 -20.13 56.33 14.14
N GLY A 278 -20.16 55.83 15.37
CA GLY A 278 -20.73 56.55 16.52
C GLY A 278 -20.01 57.87 16.78
N THR A 279 -18.68 57.85 16.84
CA THR A 279 -17.87 59.08 17.03
C THR A 279 -18.04 60.07 15.88
N VAL A 280 -18.18 59.61 14.64
CA VAL A 280 -18.46 60.48 13.49
C VAL A 280 -19.83 61.14 13.62
N SER A 281 -20.84 60.42 14.11
CA SER A 281 -22.17 60.99 14.37
C SER A 281 -22.13 62.05 15.47
N GLU A 282 -21.43 61.79 16.57
CA GLU A 282 -21.26 62.76 17.66
C GLU A 282 -20.53 64.02 17.18
N VAL A 283 -19.45 63.85 16.41
CA VAL A 283 -18.70 64.97 15.80
C VAL A 283 -19.59 65.76 14.84
N SER A 284 -20.42 65.10 14.02
CA SER A 284 -21.35 65.77 13.11
C SER A 284 -22.37 66.62 13.87
N SER A 285 -23.00 66.09 14.92
CA SER A 285 -23.96 66.84 15.74
C SER A 285 -23.29 67.98 16.52
N ALA A 286 -22.06 67.79 17.00
CA ALA A 286 -21.29 68.87 17.64
C ALA A 286 -20.97 70.00 16.65
N ALA A 287 -20.62 69.66 15.40
CA ALA A 287 -20.39 70.64 14.35
C ALA A 287 -21.66 71.42 13.99
N GLU A 288 -22.82 70.76 13.93
CA GLU A 288 -24.12 71.41 13.72
C GLU A 288 -24.44 72.41 14.84
N ASN A 289 -24.31 71.99 16.11
CA ASN A 289 -24.53 72.87 17.26
C ASN A 289 -23.57 74.06 17.28
N LEU A 290 -22.30 73.84 16.92
CA LEU A 290 -21.30 74.91 16.83
C LEU A 290 -21.64 75.91 15.71
N SER A 291 -22.13 75.43 14.57
CA SER A 291 -22.60 76.28 13.48
C SER A 291 -23.76 77.16 13.94
N ALA A 292 -24.76 76.58 14.59
CA ALA A 292 -25.91 77.33 15.10
C ALA A 292 -25.51 78.37 16.16
N LEU A 293 -24.61 78.01 17.08
CA LEU A 293 -24.07 78.95 18.07
C LEU A 293 -23.25 80.08 17.43
N SER A 294 -22.51 79.77 16.36
CA SER A 294 -21.76 80.78 15.61
C SER A 294 -22.70 81.80 14.96
N GLU A 295 -23.82 81.35 14.38
CA GLU A 295 -24.84 82.24 13.82
C GLU A 295 -25.51 83.11 14.91
N GLU A 296 -25.83 82.53 16.07
CA GLU A 296 -26.42 83.26 17.19
C GLU A 296 -25.45 84.32 17.78
N THR A 297 -24.17 83.97 17.89
CA THR A 297 -23.15 84.91 18.38
C THR A 297 -22.90 86.04 17.40
N GLU A 298 -22.92 85.79 16.09
CA GLU A 298 -22.83 86.82 15.07
C GLU A 298 -24.01 87.79 15.14
N ALA A 299 -25.24 87.28 15.25
CA ALA A 299 -26.44 88.10 15.44
C ALA A 299 -26.39 88.94 16.74
N SER A 300 -25.90 88.35 17.83
CA SER A 300 -25.75 89.05 19.12
C SER A 300 -24.67 90.15 19.06
N LEU A 301 -23.59 89.93 18.29
CA LEU A 301 -22.56 90.94 18.05
C LEU A 301 -23.10 92.12 17.25
N GLU A 302 -23.91 91.87 16.22
CA GLU A 302 -24.60 92.94 15.49
C GLU A 302 -25.52 93.77 16.40
N GLU A 303 -26.28 93.11 17.28
CA GLU A 303 -27.13 93.81 18.25
C GLU A 303 -26.31 94.64 19.26
N MET A 304 -25.18 94.09 19.72
CA MET A 304 -24.26 94.79 20.60
C MET A 304 -23.62 96.00 19.92
N GLU A 305 -23.19 95.89 18.66
CA GLU A 305 -22.66 97.03 17.89
C GLU A 305 -23.72 98.13 17.78
N LYS A 306 -24.97 97.77 17.49
CA LYS A 306 -26.08 98.73 17.42
C LYS A 306 -26.33 99.40 18.77
N PHE A 307 -26.29 98.65 19.87
CA PHE A 307 -26.42 99.19 21.22
C PHE A 307 -25.25 100.12 21.57
N LEU A 308 -24.01 99.74 21.25
CA LEU A 308 -22.82 100.57 21.47
C LEU A 308 -22.88 101.87 20.66
N ALA A 309 -23.35 101.82 19.42
CA ALA A 309 -23.60 103.01 18.60
C ALA A 309 -24.63 103.94 19.27
N GLN A 310 -25.72 103.38 19.80
CA GLN A 310 -26.76 104.14 20.51
C GLN A 310 -26.24 104.76 21.83
N VAL A 311 -25.42 104.03 22.60
CA VAL A 311 -24.77 104.55 23.81
C VAL A 311 -23.77 105.65 23.45
N GLY A 312 -23.01 105.48 22.36
CA GLY A 312 -22.17 106.52 21.79
C GLY A 312 -22.96 107.80 21.51
N GLU A 313 -24.08 107.70 20.79
CA GLU A 313 -24.97 108.83 20.50
C GLU A 313 -25.55 109.47 21.79
N MET A 314 -25.96 108.66 22.77
CA MET A 314 -26.43 109.15 24.07
C MET A 314 -25.34 109.84 24.88
N THR A 315 -24.11 109.33 24.86
CA THR A 315 -22.98 109.94 25.57
C THR A 315 -22.54 111.24 24.90
N GLU A 316 -22.59 111.33 23.57
CA GLU A 316 -22.32 112.56 22.83
C GLU A 316 -23.41 113.62 23.07
N SER A 317 -24.69 113.22 23.07
CA SER A 317 -25.83 114.08 23.42
C SER A 317 -25.80 114.53 24.89
N GLY A 318 -25.44 113.63 25.81
CA GLY A 318 -25.30 113.94 27.24
C GLY A 318 -24.09 114.85 27.55
N ALA A 319 -23.00 114.70 26.81
CA ALA A 319 -21.84 115.60 26.89
C ALA A 319 -22.18 116.99 26.30
N ALA A 320 -22.89 117.05 25.18
CA ALA A 320 -23.35 118.31 24.58
C ALA A 320 -24.42 119.03 25.43
N ALA A 321 -25.15 118.32 26.29
CA ALA A 321 -26.07 118.90 27.26
C ALA A 321 -25.40 119.35 28.57
N ALA A 322 -24.13 119.03 28.78
CA ALA A 322 -23.35 119.34 29.98
C ALA A 322 -22.32 120.49 29.78
N GLU A 323 -22.15 121.00 28.54
CA GLU A 323 -21.47 122.26 28.20
C GLU A 323 -22.45 123.45 28.16
#